data_AF-A0A535SS37-F1
#
_entry.id   AF-A0A535SS37-F1
#
_cell.length_a   1.000
_cell.length_b   1.000
_cell.length_c   1.000
_cell.angle_alpha   90.00
_cell.angle_beta   90.00
_cell.angle_gamma   90.00
#
_symmetry.space_group_name_H-M   'P 1'
#
loop_
_entity.id
_entity.type
_entity.pdbx_description
1 polymer ?
#
loop_
_entity_poly.entity_id
_entity_poly.type
_entity_poly.pdbx_seq_one_letter_code
_entity_poly.pdbx_strand_id
1 'polypeptide(L)'
;MRMATVCLHDKQEIEAILRGNTFLHLYEIGDLDDFFWQYTTWYALKEQQRITQVALLYSGIRLPVLLGITEEPGDKMRALLSSINYLLPRRFYAHLSEGLASVFAHDYQIESHGIHYKMALLDKAPLDTVDDASVVPLTVADLPDLEALYRASYPGNSFDPRMLETGRYYGIRDGRTILSVAGIHVYSPRYRVAVVGNVTTHPDYRGRGLGTAVCARLCKELL
;
A
#
# COMPACT_ATOMS: atom_id res chain seq x y z
N MET A 1 21.97 -17.52 20.13
CA MET A 1 20.63 -17.48 20.79
C MET A 1 19.60 -18.11 19.85
N ARG A 2 18.56 -18.78 20.37
CA ARG A 2 17.59 -19.50 19.54
C ARG A 2 16.56 -18.52 18.95
N MET A 3 16.69 -18.24 17.65
CA MET A 3 15.63 -17.60 16.87
C MET A 3 14.62 -18.67 16.46
N ALA A 4 13.34 -18.31 16.45
CA ALA A 4 12.28 -19.20 15.99
C ALA A 4 11.37 -18.46 15.02
N THR A 5 11.00 -19.12 13.93
CA THR A 5 9.99 -18.62 13.00
C THR A 5 8.63 -19.20 13.36
N VAL A 6 7.62 -18.35 13.42
CA VAL A 6 6.25 -18.73 13.77
C VAL A 6 5.25 -18.11 12.82
N CYS A 7 4.08 -18.73 12.67
CA CYS A 7 2.91 -18.10 12.08
C CYS A 7 2.13 -17.36 13.18
N LEU A 8 1.74 -16.11 12.93
CA LEU A 8 0.93 -15.31 13.85
C LEU A 8 -0.54 -15.38 13.46
N HIS A 9 -1.40 -15.43 14.48
CA HIS A 9 -2.86 -15.48 14.32
C HIS A 9 -3.59 -14.45 15.19
N ASP A 10 -2.86 -13.68 16.00
CA ASP A 10 -3.42 -12.64 16.87
C ASP A 10 -3.16 -11.25 16.26
N LYS A 11 -4.25 -10.56 15.89
CA LYS A 11 -4.20 -9.19 15.34
C LYS A 11 -3.56 -8.20 16.29
N GLN A 12 -3.75 -8.35 17.60
CA GLN A 12 -3.22 -7.42 18.60
C GLN A 12 -1.70 -7.58 18.73
N GLU A 13 -1.19 -8.82 18.69
CA GLU A 13 0.25 -9.10 18.71
C GLU A 13 0.94 -8.51 17.46
N ILE A 14 0.31 -8.65 16.29
CA ILE A 14 0.80 -8.10 15.01
C ILE A 14 0.73 -6.57 15.02
N GLU A 15 -0.41 -5.98 15.40
CA GLU A 15 -0.56 -4.53 15.44
C GLU A 15 0.52 -3.91 16.35
N ALA A 16 0.75 -4.47 17.54
CA ALA A 16 1.68 -3.92 18.51
C ALA A 16 3.09 -3.73 17.94
N ILE A 17 3.60 -4.69 17.15
CA ILE A 17 4.90 -4.54 16.50
C ILE A 17 4.87 -3.57 15.32
N LEU A 18 3.85 -3.63 14.46
CA LEU A 18 3.74 -2.72 13.30
C LEU A 18 3.64 -1.25 13.75
N ARG A 19 3.02 -0.99 14.91
CA ARG A 19 2.93 0.36 15.50
C ARG A 19 4.27 0.93 15.93
N GLY A 20 5.31 0.10 16.12
CA GLY A 20 6.67 0.55 16.37
C GLY A 20 7.19 1.50 15.28
N ASN A 21 6.72 1.32 14.03
CA ASN A 21 6.91 2.27 12.95
C ASN A 21 5.67 2.32 12.05
N THR A 22 4.64 3.04 12.53
CA THR A 22 3.34 3.08 11.87
C THR A 22 3.43 3.53 10.40
N PHE A 23 4.26 4.51 10.07
CA PHE A 23 4.39 5.04 8.70
C PHE A 23 5.01 4.02 7.74
N LEU A 24 5.95 3.22 8.22
CA LEU A 24 6.53 2.13 7.42
C LEU A 24 5.50 1.05 7.12
N HIS A 25 4.56 0.81 8.04
CA HIS A 25 3.66 -0.35 8.02
C HIS A 25 2.18 -0.04 7.73
N LEU A 26 1.86 1.12 7.12
CA LEU A 26 0.47 1.51 6.89
C LEU A 26 -0.34 0.48 6.08
N TYR A 27 0.28 -0.20 5.10
CA TYR A 27 -0.36 -1.27 4.33
C TYR A 27 -0.67 -2.47 5.23
N GLU A 28 0.35 -2.96 5.92
CA GLU A 28 0.26 -4.08 6.85
C GLU A 28 -0.79 -3.84 7.94
N ILE A 29 -0.84 -2.63 8.50
CA ILE A 29 -1.85 -2.26 9.52
C ILE A 29 -3.26 -2.22 8.92
N GLY A 30 -3.42 -1.73 7.69
CA GLY A 30 -4.70 -1.73 6.99
C GLY A 30 -5.23 -3.14 6.72
N ASP A 31 -4.33 -4.07 6.39
CA ASP A 31 -4.67 -5.47 6.12
C ASP A 31 -5.11 -6.26 7.38
N LEU A 32 -5.03 -5.65 8.57
CA LEU A 32 -5.62 -6.20 9.79
C LEU A 32 -7.16 -6.04 9.84
N ASP A 33 -7.77 -5.21 8.98
CA ASP A 33 -9.23 -5.12 8.90
C ASP A 33 -9.86 -6.48 8.59
N ASP A 34 -11.04 -6.75 9.16
CA ASP A 34 -11.71 -8.06 9.05
C ASP A 34 -11.97 -8.49 7.60
N PHE A 35 -12.23 -7.51 6.72
CA PHE A 35 -12.41 -7.74 5.30
C PHE A 35 -11.17 -8.39 4.65
N PHE A 36 -9.98 -7.90 4.98
CA PHE A 36 -8.70 -8.35 4.41
C PHE A 36 -8.11 -9.54 5.14
N TRP A 37 -8.36 -9.66 6.45
CA TRP A 37 -7.71 -10.61 7.35
C TRP A 37 -7.69 -12.05 6.84
N GLN A 38 -8.81 -12.52 6.29
CA GLN A 38 -8.96 -13.88 5.74
C GLN A 38 -8.00 -14.19 4.58
N TYR A 39 -7.43 -13.17 3.94
CA TYR A 39 -6.48 -13.29 2.84
C TYR A 39 -5.02 -13.14 3.28
N THR A 40 -4.78 -12.89 4.56
CA THR A 40 -3.45 -12.62 5.11
C THR A 40 -2.85 -13.88 5.75
N THR A 41 -1.54 -14.06 5.58
CA THR A 41 -0.75 -15.00 6.37
C THR A 41 0.46 -14.24 6.93
N TRP A 42 0.61 -14.29 8.25
CA TRP A 42 1.60 -13.51 8.97
C TRP A 42 2.69 -14.41 9.51
N TYR A 43 3.93 -14.14 9.14
CA TYR A 43 5.10 -14.82 9.66
C TYR A 43 5.90 -13.90 10.55
N ALA A 44 6.51 -14.44 11.58
CA ALA A 44 7.30 -13.67 12.52
C ALA A 44 8.59 -14.37 12.91
N LEU A 45 9.63 -13.56 13.15
CA LEU A 45 10.84 -14.00 13.84
C LEU A 45 10.70 -13.66 15.33
N LYS A 46 10.85 -14.67 16.19
CA LYS A 46 10.87 -14.51 17.65
C LYS A 46 12.28 -14.72 18.19
N GLU A 47 12.69 -13.80 19.06
CA GLU A 47 13.88 -13.91 19.91
C GLU A 47 13.43 -13.78 21.36
N GLN A 48 13.73 -14.78 22.20
CA GLN A 48 13.33 -14.78 23.62
C GLN A 48 11.82 -14.52 23.82
N GLN A 49 10.97 -15.14 22.99
CA GLN A 49 9.51 -14.96 22.95
C GLN A 49 9.00 -13.59 22.48
N ARG A 50 9.89 -12.63 22.21
CA ARG A 50 9.53 -11.33 21.63
C ARG A 50 9.58 -11.40 20.12
N ILE A 51 8.54 -10.89 19.45
CA ILE A 51 8.59 -10.69 18.00
C ILE A 51 9.60 -9.59 17.69
N THR A 52 10.51 -9.85 16.75
CA THR A 52 11.50 -8.88 16.28
C THR A 52 11.26 -8.44 14.85
N GLN A 53 10.61 -9.27 14.03
CA GLN A 53 10.29 -8.98 12.64
C GLN A 53 8.99 -9.66 12.25
N VAL A 54 8.27 -9.06 11.31
CA VAL A 54 7.02 -9.59 10.73
C VAL A 54 7.05 -9.47 9.22
N ALA A 55 6.62 -10.53 8.53
CA ALA A 55 6.37 -10.54 7.11
C ALA A 55 4.91 -10.92 6.84
N LEU A 56 4.28 -10.25 5.88
CA LEU A 56 2.90 -10.50 5.46
C LEU A 56 2.90 -11.12 4.07
N LEU A 57 2.24 -12.26 3.90
CA LEU A 57 1.82 -12.76 2.60
C LEU A 57 0.33 -12.47 2.41
N TYR A 58 -0.01 -11.57 1.49
CA TYR A 58 -1.38 -11.27 1.10
C TYR A 58 -1.78 -12.08 -0.15
N SER A 59 -2.87 -12.82 -0.07
CA SER A 59 -3.32 -13.77 -1.10
C SER A 59 -4.69 -13.45 -1.71
N GLY A 60 -5.25 -12.28 -1.40
CA GLY A 60 -6.59 -11.86 -1.83
C GLY A 60 -6.69 -11.38 -3.28
N ILE A 61 -5.60 -11.51 -4.05
CA ILE A 61 -5.52 -11.15 -5.47
C ILE A 61 -4.82 -12.27 -6.25
N ARG A 62 -4.95 -12.26 -7.58
CA ARG A 62 -4.45 -13.32 -8.47
C ARG A 62 -2.96 -13.64 -8.26
N LEU A 63 -2.14 -12.61 -8.07
CA LEU A 63 -0.71 -12.75 -7.79
C LEU A 63 -0.47 -12.34 -6.33
N PRO A 64 -0.18 -13.28 -5.41
CA PRO A 64 0.05 -12.96 -4.01
C PRO A 64 1.16 -11.92 -3.83
N VAL A 65 1.07 -11.13 -2.77
CA VAL A 65 2.04 -10.08 -2.44
C VAL A 65 2.72 -10.39 -1.12
N LEU A 66 4.05 -10.49 -1.14
CA LEU A 66 4.88 -10.61 0.06
C LEU A 66 5.38 -9.22 0.49
N LEU A 67 5.08 -8.82 1.71
CA LEU A 67 5.62 -7.63 2.34
C LEU A 67 6.66 -8.06 3.38
N GLY A 68 7.91 -7.68 3.14
CA GLY A 68 9.06 -7.92 4.02
C GLY A 68 9.85 -6.63 4.18
N ILE A 69 9.24 -5.67 4.88
CA ILE A 69 9.75 -4.30 5.00
C ILE A 69 10.24 -4.11 6.45
N THR A 70 11.43 -3.55 6.59
CA THR A 70 12.09 -3.28 7.87
C THR A 70 12.94 -2.02 7.76
N GLU A 71 13.24 -1.43 8.92
CA GLU A 71 14.35 -0.48 9.06
C GLU A 71 15.70 -1.21 9.03
N GLU A 72 16.76 -0.48 8.69
CA GLU A 72 18.13 -1.00 8.70
C GLU A 72 18.65 -1.16 10.14
N PRO A 73 19.46 -2.21 10.42
CA PRO A 73 19.95 -3.22 9.48
C PRO A 73 18.93 -4.34 9.19
N GLY A 74 18.85 -4.76 7.92
CA GLY A 74 17.89 -5.76 7.43
C GLY A 74 18.11 -7.24 7.82
N ASP A 75 19.14 -7.56 8.63
CA ASP A 75 19.58 -8.95 8.88
C ASP A 75 18.51 -9.87 9.48
N LYS A 76 17.69 -9.35 10.40
CA LYS A 76 16.61 -10.13 11.02
C LYS A 76 15.49 -10.42 10.03
N MET A 77 15.16 -9.45 9.17
CA MET A 77 14.16 -9.67 8.12
C MET A 77 14.69 -10.68 7.10
N ARG A 78 15.98 -10.58 6.72
CA ARG A 78 16.65 -11.60 5.89
C ARG A 78 16.51 -13.00 6.49
N ALA A 79 16.78 -13.16 7.78
CA ALA A 79 16.65 -14.45 8.46
C ALA A 79 15.20 -14.98 8.44
N LEU A 80 14.20 -14.09 8.64
CA LEU A 80 12.79 -14.45 8.54
C LEU A 80 12.41 -14.88 7.12
N LEU A 81 12.76 -14.10 6.10
CA LEU A 81 12.44 -14.40 4.71
C LEU A 81 13.10 -15.70 4.26
N SER A 82 14.36 -15.94 4.63
CA SER A 82 15.06 -17.20 4.34
C SER A 82 14.37 -18.41 4.98
N SER A 83 13.86 -18.27 6.21
CA SER A 83 13.24 -19.39 6.92
C SER A 83 11.82 -19.71 6.47
N ILE A 84 11.11 -18.78 5.81
CA ILE A 84 9.78 -19.02 5.24
C ILE A 84 9.81 -19.30 3.75
N ASN A 85 10.96 -19.19 3.09
CA ASN A 85 11.08 -19.24 1.63
C ASN A 85 10.43 -20.48 1.00
N TYR A 86 10.58 -21.65 1.63
CA TYR A 86 10.00 -22.92 1.16
C TYR A 86 8.48 -23.02 1.36
N LEU A 87 7.87 -22.10 2.12
CA LEU A 87 6.43 -22.00 2.35
C LEU A 87 5.74 -21.05 1.35
N LEU A 88 6.51 -20.28 0.59
CA LEU A 88 5.98 -19.24 -0.29
C LEU A 88 5.39 -19.84 -1.58
N PRO A 89 4.43 -19.14 -2.23
CA PRO A 89 3.89 -19.56 -3.52
C PRO A 89 4.98 -19.60 -4.61
N ARG A 90 4.80 -20.43 -5.63
CA ARG A 90 5.73 -20.52 -6.78
C ARG A 90 5.94 -19.20 -7.54
N ARG A 91 5.00 -18.26 -7.41
CA ARG A 91 5.05 -16.93 -8.03
C ARG A 91 4.32 -15.93 -7.14
N PHE A 92 4.96 -14.80 -6.83
CA PHE A 92 4.39 -13.71 -6.05
C PHE A 92 5.05 -12.38 -6.44
N TYR A 93 4.39 -11.27 -6.14
CA TYR A 93 4.98 -9.94 -6.14
C TYR A 93 5.55 -9.64 -4.75
N ALA A 94 6.57 -8.80 -4.63
CA ALA A 94 7.15 -8.49 -3.32
C ALA A 94 7.45 -7.00 -3.13
N HIS A 95 7.15 -6.51 -1.93
CA HIS A 95 7.66 -5.24 -1.41
C HIS A 95 8.67 -5.55 -0.32
N LEU A 96 9.94 -5.29 -0.60
CA LEU A 96 11.05 -5.64 0.28
C LEU A 96 11.92 -4.41 0.52
N SER A 97 12.45 -4.27 1.73
CA SER A 97 13.55 -3.32 1.99
C SER A 97 14.79 -3.69 1.16
N GLU A 98 15.69 -2.73 0.99
CA GLU A 98 16.85 -2.83 0.11
C GLU A 98 17.71 -4.08 0.42
N GLY A 99 18.23 -4.72 -0.63
CA GLY A 99 19.11 -5.90 -0.50
C GLY A 99 18.41 -7.20 -0.06
N LEU A 100 17.15 -7.18 0.36
CA LEU A 100 16.43 -8.39 0.82
C LEU A 100 15.98 -9.30 -0.33
N ALA A 101 15.78 -8.78 -1.54
CA ALA A 101 15.41 -9.59 -2.71
C ALA A 101 16.42 -10.73 -2.99
N SER A 102 17.69 -10.53 -2.63
CA SER A 102 18.76 -11.54 -2.78
C SER A 102 18.50 -12.84 -2.02
N VAL A 103 17.63 -12.83 -1.00
CA VAL A 103 17.17 -14.05 -0.30
C VAL A 103 16.56 -15.06 -1.25
N PHE A 104 15.90 -14.59 -2.31
CA PHE A 104 15.12 -15.42 -3.23
C PHE A 104 15.90 -15.82 -4.48
N ALA A 105 17.13 -15.33 -4.66
CA ALA A 105 17.86 -15.43 -5.92
C ALA A 105 18.22 -16.88 -6.34
N HIS A 106 18.25 -17.82 -5.39
CA HIS A 106 18.49 -19.23 -5.68
C HIS A 106 17.24 -19.94 -6.23
N ASP A 107 16.06 -19.63 -5.68
CA ASP A 107 14.83 -20.39 -5.93
C ASP A 107 13.86 -19.70 -6.90
N TYR A 108 14.07 -18.41 -7.16
CA TYR A 108 13.19 -17.57 -7.99
C TYR A 108 13.97 -16.78 -9.03
N GLN A 109 13.32 -16.56 -10.18
CA GLN A 109 13.71 -15.50 -11.10
C GLN A 109 13.18 -14.17 -10.58
N ILE A 110 14.08 -13.22 -10.33
CA ILE A 110 13.74 -11.90 -9.78
C ILE A 110 13.61 -10.89 -10.92
N GLU A 111 12.47 -10.20 -10.97
CA GLU A 111 12.24 -9.05 -11.83
C GLU A 111 12.07 -7.81 -10.94
N SER A 112 12.87 -6.76 -11.18
CA SER A 112 12.76 -5.51 -10.43
C SER A 112 11.77 -4.57 -11.09
N HIS A 113 10.85 -4.03 -10.29
CA HIS A 113 9.87 -3.01 -10.72
C HIS A 113 10.26 -1.60 -10.26
N GLY A 114 11.50 -1.41 -9.82
CA GLY A 114 12.04 -0.12 -9.39
C GLY A 114 11.91 0.13 -7.89
N ILE A 115 12.34 1.33 -7.48
CA ILE A 115 12.37 1.76 -6.08
C ILE A 115 11.01 2.36 -5.72
N HIS A 116 10.44 1.90 -4.60
CA HIS A 116 9.23 2.47 -4.02
C HIS A 116 9.58 3.29 -2.78
N TYR A 117 9.33 4.60 -2.83
CA TYR A 117 9.47 5.47 -1.67
C TYR A 117 8.20 5.43 -0.83
N LYS A 118 8.32 5.06 0.46
CA LYS A 118 7.26 5.26 1.45
C LYS A 118 7.41 6.64 2.05
N MET A 119 6.36 7.46 1.92
CA MET A 119 6.33 8.84 2.41
C MET A 119 5.18 9.00 3.39
N ALA A 120 5.42 9.80 4.44
CA ALA A 120 4.41 10.17 5.43
C ALA A 120 4.11 11.66 5.32
N LEU A 121 2.82 12.02 5.38
CA LEU A 121 2.41 13.41 5.50
C LEU A 121 2.54 13.84 6.97
N LEU A 122 3.67 14.43 7.31
CA LEU A 122 3.97 14.92 8.65
C LEU A 122 3.56 16.38 8.83
N ASP A 123 3.92 17.22 7.87
CA ASP A 123 3.51 18.63 7.82
C ASP A 123 2.26 18.78 6.95
N LYS A 124 1.18 19.26 7.57
CA LYS A 124 -0.14 19.44 6.96
C LYS A 124 -0.35 20.88 6.49
N ALA A 125 0.46 21.83 6.94
CA ALA A 125 0.28 23.24 6.61
C ALA A 125 0.23 23.53 5.09
N PRO A 126 1.00 22.83 4.23
CA PRO A 126 0.90 23.05 2.79
C PRO A 126 -0.48 22.74 2.20
N LEU A 127 -1.27 21.84 2.82
CA LEU A 127 -2.60 21.46 2.30
C LEU A 127 -3.52 22.68 2.17
N ASP A 128 -3.48 23.58 3.13
CA ASP A 128 -4.35 24.77 3.19
C ASP A 128 -3.98 25.84 2.16
N THR A 129 -2.79 25.73 1.55
CA THR A 129 -2.32 26.66 0.51
C THR A 129 -2.65 26.21 -0.91
N VAL A 130 -3.08 24.95 -1.08
CA VAL A 130 -3.44 24.38 -2.38
C VAL A 130 -4.89 24.73 -2.72
N ASP A 131 -5.08 25.38 -3.87
CA ASP A 131 -6.42 25.54 -4.49
C ASP A 131 -6.93 24.20 -5.00
N ASP A 132 -8.01 23.72 -4.38
CA ASP A 132 -8.70 22.48 -4.69
C ASP A 132 -10.20 22.70 -4.96
N ALA A 133 -10.60 23.93 -5.32
CA ALA A 133 -12.00 24.30 -5.52
C ALA A 133 -12.66 23.56 -6.70
N SER A 134 -11.87 23.17 -7.71
CA SER A 134 -12.34 22.42 -8.87
C SER A 134 -12.38 20.90 -8.65
N VAL A 135 -11.91 20.41 -7.49
CA VAL A 135 -11.86 18.99 -7.17
C VAL A 135 -13.20 18.54 -6.62
N VAL A 136 -13.77 17.49 -7.22
CA VAL A 136 -15.08 16.93 -6.85
C VAL A 136 -14.95 15.48 -6.39
N PRO A 137 -15.83 15.00 -5.49
CA PRO A 137 -15.90 13.59 -5.14
C PRO A 137 -16.29 12.76 -6.37
N LEU A 138 -15.73 11.56 -6.46
CA LEU A 138 -16.09 10.54 -7.43
C LEU A 138 -16.86 9.42 -6.73
N THR A 139 -17.87 8.89 -7.40
CA THR A 139 -18.73 7.82 -6.91
C THR A 139 -18.70 6.63 -7.85
N VAL A 140 -19.39 5.55 -7.48
CA VAL A 140 -19.53 4.35 -8.33
C VAL A 140 -20.10 4.68 -9.71
N ALA A 141 -20.92 5.73 -9.84
CA ALA A 141 -21.46 6.17 -11.13
C ALA A 141 -20.38 6.65 -12.12
N ASP A 142 -19.20 7.00 -11.61
CA ASP A 142 -18.09 7.57 -12.39
C ASP A 142 -17.10 6.51 -12.87
N LEU A 143 -17.36 5.23 -12.56
CA LEU A 143 -16.49 4.11 -12.89
C LEU A 143 -16.09 4.07 -14.38
N PRO A 144 -17.00 4.23 -15.37
CA PRO A 144 -16.61 4.18 -16.78
C PRO A 144 -15.59 5.25 -17.18
N ASP A 145 -15.77 6.48 -16.68
CA ASP A 145 -14.89 7.62 -16.99
C ASP A 145 -13.55 7.48 -16.26
N LEU A 146 -13.56 6.96 -15.03
CA LEU A 146 -12.34 6.69 -14.26
C LEU A 146 -11.49 5.60 -14.91
N GLU A 147 -12.10 4.50 -15.36
CA GLU A 147 -11.41 3.45 -16.08
C GLU A 147 -10.81 3.96 -17.41
N ALA A 148 -11.51 4.87 -18.10
CA ALA A 148 -10.98 5.51 -19.31
C ALA A 148 -9.70 6.30 -19.01
N LEU A 149 -9.68 7.09 -17.92
CA LEU A 149 -8.49 7.80 -17.48
C LEU A 149 -7.34 6.84 -17.14
N TYR A 150 -7.62 5.77 -16.39
CA TYR A 150 -6.60 4.77 -16.03
C TYR A 150 -6.01 4.06 -17.24
N ARG A 151 -6.84 3.65 -18.22
CA ARG A 151 -6.34 3.07 -19.47
C ARG A 151 -5.41 4.03 -20.22
N ALA A 152 -5.74 5.32 -20.24
CA ALA A 152 -4.94 6.33 -20.94
C ALA A 152 -3.63 6.69 -20.20
N SER A 153 -3.62 6.65 -18.86
CA SER A 153 -2.58 7.32 -18.07
C SER A 153 -1.80 6.42 -17.13
N TYR A 154 -2.39 5.28 -16.74
CA TYR A 154 -1.83 4.37 -15.75
C TYR A 154 -2.35 2.92 -15.94
N PRO A 155 -2.12 2.27 -17.09
CA PRO A 155 -2.76 1.00 -17.46
C PRO A 155 -2.35 -0.24 -16.64
N GLY A 156 -1.40 -0.10 -15.70
CA GLY A 156 -0.93 -1.16 -14.79
C GLY A 156 -1.22 -0.89 -13.31
N ASN A 157 -2.19 -0.04 -13.02
CA ASN A 157 -2.59 0.25 -11.64
C ASN A 157 -3.30 -0.96 -10.98
N SER A 158 -3.42 -0.90 -9.65
CA SER A 158 -4.12 -1.91 -8.85
C SER A 158 -5.48 -1.40 -8.34
N PHE A 159 -6.18 -0.58 -9.15
CA PHE A 159 -7.54 -0.13 -8.85
C PHE A 159 -8.50 -1.31 -8.91
N ASP A 160 -9.38 -1.37 -7.92
CA ASP A 160 -10.53 -2.25 -7.88
C ASP A 160 -11.78 -1.36 -7.79
N PRO A 161 -12.82 -1.57 -8.63
CA PRO A 161 -14.04 -0.78 -8.59
C PRO A 161 -14.65 -0.59 -7.20
N ARG A 162 -14.53 -1.59 -6.30
CA ARG A 162 -15.02 -1.49 -4.92
C ARG A 162 -14.35 -0.37 -4.12
N MET A 163 -13.15 0.08 -4.53
CA MET A 163 -12.46 1.19 -3.88
C MET A 163 -13.24 2.52 -4.00
N LEU A 164 -14.08 2.69 -5.04
CA LEU A 164 -14.99 3.84 -5.14
C LEU A 164 -16.06 3.84 -4.05
N GLU A 165 -16.48 2.66 -3.56
CA GLU A 165 -17.49 2.54 -2.50
C GLU A 165 -17.00 3.11 -1.16
N THR A 166 -15.69 3.29 -1.00
CA THR A 166 -15.11 3.92 0.19
C THR A 166 -15.43 5.41 0.29
N GLY A 167 -15.87 6.05 -0.81
CA GLY A 167 -16.09 7.49 -0.88
C GLY A 167 -14.80 8.32 -0.80
N ARG A 168 -13.63 7.70 -1.01
CA ARG A 168 -12.30 8.36 -0.90
C ARG A 168 -11.62 8.52 -2.25
N TYR A 169 -12.39 8.86 -3.28
CA TYR A 169 -11.90 9.20 -4.60
C TYR A 169 -12.32 10.61 -4.96
N TYR A 170 -11.37 11.38 -5.50
CA TYR A 170 -11.56 12.77 -5.86
C TYR A 170 -10.92 13.04 -7.21
N GLY A 171 -11.59 13.83 -8.05
CA GLY A 171 -11.09 14.12 -9.38
C GLY A 171 -11.43 15.53 -9.86
N ILE A 172 -10.75 15.92 -10.94
CA ILE A 172 -11.02 17.16 -11.68
C ILE A 172 -11.58 16.76 -13.05
N ARG A 173 -12.61 17.46 -13.51
CA ARG A 173 -13.32 17.14 -14.75
C ARG A 173 -13.25 18.27 -15.78
N ASP A 174 -13.38 17.88 -17.04
CA ASP A 174 -13.79 18.73 -18.16
C ASP A 174 -14.94 18.04 -18.89
N GLY A 175 -16.18 18.54 -18.67
CA GLY A 175 -17.40 17.86 -19.08
C GLY A 175 -17.51 16.46 -18.47
N ARG A 176 -17.54 15.42 -19.32
CA ARG A 176 -17.59 14.00 -18.90
C ARG A 176 -16.20 13.36 -18.74
N THR A 177 -15.14 14.08 -19.05
CA THR A 177 -13.78 13.52 -18.98
C THR A 177 -13.17 13.81 -17.62
N ILE A 178 -12.71 12.78 -16.91
CA ILE A 178 -11.90 12.95 -15.71
C ILE A 178 -10.46 13.23 -16.15
N LEU A 179 -9.94 14.41 -15.78
CA LEU A 179 -8.60 14.88 -16.14
C LEU A 179 -7.53 14.42 -15.15
N SER A 180 -7.89 14.35 -13.87
CA SER A 180 -6.98 13.97 -12.78
C SER A 180 -7.78 13.30 -11.68
N VAL A 181 -7.16 12.33 -11.00
CA VAL A 181 -7.77 11.59 -9.90
C VAL A 181 -6.73 11.32 -8.82
N ALA A 182 -7.17 11.33 -7.56
CA ALA A 182 -6.51 10.70 -6.44
C ALA A 182 -7.50 9.82 -5.69
N GLY A 183 -7.04 8.66 -5.26
CA GLY A 183 -7.81 7.72 -4.46
C GLY A 183 -6.95 7.14 -3.33
N ILE A 184 -7.33 5.97 -2.85
CA ILE A 184 -6.65 5.28 -1.76
C ILE A 184 -6.18 3.89 -2.21
N HIS A 185 -5.09 3.41 -1.61
CA HIS A 185 -4.78 1.98 -1.54
C HIS A 185 -5.20 1.36 -0.21
N VAL A 186 -5.18 2.15 0.87
CA VAL A 186 -5.56 1.71 2.22
C VAL A 186 -6.47 2.77 2.82
N TYR A 187 -7.55 2.33 3.45
CA TYR A 187 -8.36 3.17 4.32
C TYR A 187 -8.99 2.32 5.40
N SER A 188 -8.49 2.48 6.62
CA SER A 188 -9.00 1.82 7.80
C SER A 188 -9.37 2.86 8.85
N PRO A 189 -10.66 3.21 8.99
CA PRO A 189 -11.13 4.03 10.11
C PRO A 189 -10.84 3.35 11.46
N ARG A 190 -10.96 2.02 11.53
CA ARG A 190 -10.73 1.22 12.74
C ARG A 190 -9.29 1.34 13.23
N TYR A 191 -8.33 1.10 12.34
CA TYR A 191 -6.91 1.19 12.67
C TYR A 191 -6.34 2.59 12.48
N ARG A 192 -7.16 3.57 12.09
CA ARG A 192 -6.78 4.97 11.91
C ARG A 192 -5.57 5.15 10.98
N VAL A 193 -5.57 4.42 9.86
CA VAL A 193 -4.55 4.50 8.82
C VAL A 193 -5.18 4.71 7.45
N ALA A 194 -4.53 5.50 6.61
CA ALA A 194 -4.92 5.68 5.22
C ALA A 194 -3.65 5.84 4.36
N VAL A 195 -3.70 5.34 3.14
CA VAL A 195 -2.61 5.47 2.15
C VAL A 195 -3.22 5.98 0.85
N VAL A 196 -2.77 7.17 0.44
CA VAL A 196 -3.11 7.75 -0.86
C VAL A 196 -2.54 6.84 -1.96
N GLY A 197 -3.34 6.61 -2.98
CA GLY A 197 -3.06 5.69 -4.07
C GLY A 197 -3.81 6.04 -5.33
N ASN A 198 -3.58 5.26 -6.38
CA ASN A 198 -4.32 5.38 -7.65
C ASN A 198 -4.37 6.81 -8.21
N VAL A 199 -3.29 7.57 -8.00
CA VAL A 199 -3.16 8.96 -8.46
C VAL A 199 -2.70 8.97 -9.90
N THR A 200 -3.45 9.63 -10.78
CA THR A 200 -2.99 9.86 -12.15
C THR A 200 -3.61 11.12 -12.75
N THR A 201 -2.95 11.66 -13.77
CA THR A 201 -3.42 12.81 -14.54
C THR A 201 -3.26 12.49 -16.02
N HIS A 202 -4.30 12.80 -16.78
CA HIS A 202 -4.37 12.63 -18.23
C HIS A 202 -3.11 13.24 -18.89
N PRO A 203 -2.45 12.56 -19.84
CA PRO A 203 -1.15 12.99 -20.35
C PRO A 203 -1.14 14.44 -20.85
N ASP A 204 -2.18 14.85 -21.57
CA ASP A 204 -2.32 16.20 -22.14
C ASP A 204 -2.52 17.33 -21.11
N TYR A 205 -2.82 16.97 -19.86
CA TYR A 205 -3.14 17.91 -18.78
C TYR A 205 -2.09 17.90 -17.65
N ARG A 206 -0.96 17.20 -17.83
CA ARG A 206 0.17 17.19 -16.89
C ARG A 206 0.88 18.55 -16.85
N GLY A 207 1.65 18.80 -15.77
CA GLY A 207 2.39 20.04 -15.58
C GLY A 207 1.55 21.26 -15.16
N ARG A 208 0.26 21.05 -14.84
CA ARG A 208 -0.70 22.11 -14.49
C ARG A 208 -1.13 22.11 -13.02
N GLY A 209 -0.47 21.34 -12.16
CA GLY A 209 -0.80 21.23 -10.73
C GLY A 209 -2.04 20.40 -10.37
N LEU A 210 -2.72 19.77 -11.35
CA LEU A 210 -3.95 18.99 -11.10
C LEU A 210 -3.75 17.85 -10.10
N GLY A 211 -2.65 17.11 -10.23
CA GLY A 211 -2.28 16.03 -9.30
C GLY A 211 -2.11 16.53 -7.86
N THR A 212 -1.49 17.71 -7.68
CA THR A 212 -1.36 18.35 -6.38
C THR A 212 -2.72 18.68 -5.78
N ALA A 213 -3.63 19.24 -6.58
CA ALA A 213 -4.97 19.61 -6.13
C ALA A 213 -5.80 18.39 -5.68
N VAL A 214 -5.83 17.31 -6.48
CA VAL A 214 -6.59 16.10 -6.10
C VAL A 214 -6.01 15.40 -4.88
N CYS A 215 -4.67 15.34 -4.75
CA CYS A 215 -4.01 14.80 -3.56
C CYS A 215 -4.29 15.66 -2.33
N ALA A 216 -4.24 16.99 -2.45
CA ALA A 216 -4.50 17.89 -1.34
C ALA A 216 -5.93 17.76 -0.83
N ARG A 217 -6.93 17.75 -1.73
CA ARG A 217 -8.34 17.51 -1.37
C ARG A 217 -8.50 16.19 -0.64
N LEU A 218 -7.97 15.10 -1.21
CA LEU A 218 -8.08 13.78 -0.58
C LEU A 218 -7.40 13.76 0.80
N CYS A 219 -6.21 14.33 0.95
CA CYS A 219 -5.54 14.39 2.25
C CYS A 219 -6.35 15.18 3.29
N LYS A 220 -6.98 16.31 2.92
CA LYS A 220 -7.87 17.07 3.82
C LYS A 220 -9.05 16.22 4.30
N GLU A 221 -9.60 15.37 3.44
CA GLU A 221 -10.76 14.51 3.72
C GLU A 221 -10.41 13.25 4.54
N LEU A 222 -9.12 12.90 4.63
CA LEU A 222 -8.63 11.75 5.39
C LEU A 222 -8.15 12.11 6.81
N LEU A 223 -7.99 13.41 7.11
CA LEU A 223 -7.43 13.94 8.36
C LEU A 223 -8.50 14.41 9.34
#